data_AF-A0A498NGD9-F1
#
_entry.id   AF-A0A498NGD9-F1
#
_cell.length_a   1.000
_cell.length_b   1.000
_cell.length_c   1.000
_cell.angle_alpha   90.00
_cell.angle_beta   90.00
_cell.angle_gamma   90.00
#
_symmetry.space_group_name_H-M   'P 1'
#
loop_
_entity.id
_entity.type
_entity.pdbx_description
1 polymer ?
#
loop_
_entity_poly.entity_id
_entity_poly.type
_entity_poly.pdbx_seq_one_letter_code
_entity_poly.pdbx_strand_id
1 'polypeptide(L)'
;MQEITQHFAVVHVDAPGQQESAPPFPTGYQYPTMDELAEMLPSVLTQLKINSVIGIGVGAGAYILTRLALNEPALVEGLVLINVDPCAKGWIDWAASKLSGWTSNLVDIVMAHHFSTDELTENQEIIQTYRLHIAQDINQDNLALFCQSYNSRRDLEIERPILGLNENTVKTLKCPALLIVGDTSPAVEAVMADCGGLPQVVQPGKLAEAFKYFVQGMGYMPTASMTRLARSRTHSASSMGSADGSRSRAHTSSQMEGATGGPVHDNQNRPQTMEVSC
;
A
#
# COMPACT_ATOMS: atom_id res chain seq x y z
N MET A 1 0.12 -11.42 -1.20
CA MET A 1 0.82 -10.96 0.01
C MET A 1 1.53 -12.07 0.76
N GLN A 2 0.95 -13.28 0.89
CA GLN A 2 1.56 -14.40 1.64
C GLN A 2 3.01 -14.75 1.25
N GLU A 3 3.34 -14.72 -0.05
CA GLU A 3 4.72 -14.96 -0.53
C GLU A 3 5.73 -13.94 0.03
N ILE A 4 5.27 -12.72 0.31
CA ILE A 4 6.08 -11.64 0.86
C ILE A 4 6.15 -11.78 2.37
N THR A 5 5.00 -11.90 3.04
CA THR A 5 4.92 -11.93 4.51
C THR A 5 5.58 -13.14 5.15
N GLN A 6 5.81 -14.24 4.43
CA GLN A 6 6.62 -15.36 4.97
C GLN A 6 8.10 -15.00 5.21
N HIS A 7 8.60 -13.91 4.59
CA HIS A 7 9.99 -13.45 4.71
C HIS A 7 10.16 -12.30 5.70
N PHE A 8 9.07 -11.73 6.22
CA PHE A 8 9.09 -10.56 7.11
C PHE A 8 8.25 -10.82 8.36
N ALA A 9 8.68 -10.28 9.49
CA ALA A 9 7.78 -10.10 10.63
C ALA A 9 6.82 -8.94 10.33
N VAL A 10 5.53 -9.13 10.59
CA VAL A 10 4.51 -8.09 10.39
C VAL A 10 4.03 -7.60 11.75
N VAL A 11 4.13 -6.29 11.96
CA VAL A 11 3.64 -5.62 13.17
C VAL A 11 2.55 -4.64 12.75
N HIS A 12 1.32 -4.93 13.20
CA HIS A 12 0.20 -4.01 13.08
C HIS A 12 0.17 -3.09 14.31
N VAL A 13 0.00 -1.80 14.07
CA VAL A 13 -0.07 -0.78 15.12
C VAL A 13 -1.43 -0.11 15.04
N ASP A 14 -2.21 -0.26 16.10
CA ASP A 14 -3.46 0.48 16.27
C ASP A 14 -3.16 1.83 16.92
N ALA A 15 -3.74 2.90 16.38
CA ALA A 15 -3.68 4.19 17.04
C ALA A 15 -4.43 4.14 18.39
N PRO A 16 -4.05 4.95 19.39
CA PRO A 16 -4.66 4.90 20.72
C PRO A 16 -6.19 4.94 20.70
N GLY A 17 -6.83 3.94 21.28
CA GLY A 17 -8.28 3.87 21.38
C GLY A 17 -9.01 3.48 20.09
N GLN A 18 -8.27 3.13 19.03
CA GLN A 18 -8.82 2.62 17.76
C GLN A 18 -8.79 1.09 17.68
N GLN A 19 -8.12 0.40 18.61
CA GLN A 19 -8.13 -1.06 18.67
C GLN A 19 -9.54 -1.60 18.99
N GLU A 20 -9.81 -2.83 18.57
CA GLU A 20 -11.10 -3.48 18.79
C GLU A 20 -11.50 -3.48 20.28
N SER A 21 -12.76 -3.14 20.56
CA SER A 21 -13.31 -3.09 21.92
C SER A 21 -12.57 -2.12 22.88
N ALA A 22 -11.91 -1.07 22.35
CA ALA A 22 -11.27 -0.06 23.18
C ALA A 22 -12.27 0.68 24.10
N PRO A 23 -11.97 0.83 25.40
CA PRO A 23 -12.80 1.64 26.28
C PRO A 23 -12.74 3.12 25.86
N PRO A 24 -13.81 3.90 26.09
CA PRO A 24 -13.80 5.33 25.82
C PRO A 24 -12.78 6.02 26.72
N PHE A 25 -12.05 6.98 26.17
CA PHE A 25 -11.20 7.85 26.97
C PHE A 25 -12.05 8.73 27.91
N PRO A 26 -11.50 9.17 29.07
CA PRO A 26 -12.20 10.09 29.96
C PRO A 26 -12.56 11.41 29.26
N THR A 27 -13.65 12.04 29.68
CA THR A 27 -14.02 13.38 29.19
C THR A 27 -12.89 14.38 29.45
N GLY A 28 -12.50 15.15 28.42
CA GLY A 28 -11.40 16.11 28.50
C GLY A 28 -10.01 15.49 28.33
N TYR A 29 -9.92 14.22 27.97
CA TYR A 29 -8.65 13.58 27.62
C TYR A 29 -7.95 14.34 26.49
N GLN A 30 -6.67 14.65 26.69
CA GLN A 30 -5.82 15.25 25.67
C GLN A 30 -5.26 14.14 24.79
N TYR A 31 -5.88 13.96 23.62
CA TYR A 31 -5.44 12.97 22.65
C TYR A 31 -4.12 13.41 21.98
N PRO A 32 -3.18 12.49 21.71
CA PRO A 32 -1.90 12.85 21.11
C PRO A 32 -2.06 13.50 19.72
N THR A 33 -1.25 14.52 19.46
CA THR A 33 -1.08 15.12 18.13
C THR A 33 -0.47 14.12 17.15
N MET A 34 -0.59 14.37 15.84
CA MET A 34 0.04 13.50 14.82
C MET A 34 1.57 13.37 14.97
N ASP A 35 2.24 14.40 15.51
CA ASP A 35 3.67 14.35 15.79
C ASP A 35 3.97 13.47 17.01
N GLU A 36 3.21 13.62 18.11
CA GLU A 36 3.33 12.76 19.29
C GLU A 36 2.99 11.30 18.97
N LEU A 37 2.02 11.05 18.08
CA LEU A 37 1.74 9.71 17.57
C LEU A 37 2.96 9.09 16.87
N ALA A 38 3.73 9.87 16.13
CA ALA A 38 4.96 9.40 15.50
C ALA A 38 6.07 9.15 16.52
N GLU A 39 6.16 9.98 17.56
CA GLU A 39 7.14 9.84 18.66
C GLU A 39 6.89 8.63 19.56
N MET A 40 5.69 8.04 19.54
CA MET A 40 5.44 6.77 20.22
C MET A 40 6.07 5.56 19.54
N LEU A 41 6.28 5.60 18.22
CA LEU A 41 6.72 4.44 17.44
C LEU A 41 8.13 3.92 17.80
N PRO A 42 9.16 4.77 18.03
CA PRO A 42 10.47 4.30 18.47
C PRO A 42 10.44 3.45 19.74
N SER A 43 9.54 3.77 20.68
CA SER A 43 9.36 3.00 21.92
C SER A 43 8.79 1.61 21.63
N VAL A 44 7.83 1.50 20.70
CA VAL A 44 7.27 0.22 20.24
C VAL A 44 8.36 -0.64 19.60
N LEU A 45 9.17 -0.07 18.71
CA LEU A 45 10.28 -0.78 18.06
C LEU A 45 11.32 -1.26 19.07
N THR A 46 11.65 -0.42 20.06
CA THR A 46 12.58 -0.76 21.14
C THR A 46 12.05 -1.91 21.99
N GLN A 47 10.77 -1.87 22.38
CA GLN A 47 10.14 -2.93 23.17
C GLN A 47 10.10 -4.27 22.43
N LEU A 48 9.86 -4.23 21.11
CA LEU A 48 9.84 -5.41 20.25
C LEU A 48 11.24 -5.84 19.78
N LYS A 49 12.29 -5.09 20.13
CA LYS A 49 13.69 -5.30 19.70
C LYS A 49 13.85 -5.32 18.17
N ILE A 50 13.15 -4.42 17.49
CA ILE A 50 13.21 -4.22 16.05
C ILE A 50 14.20 -3.10 15.74
N ASN A 51 15.20 -3.37 14.90
CA ASN A 51 16.23 -2.39 14.57
C ASN A 51 15.75 -1.35 13.54
N SER A 52 14.92 -1.79 12.59
CA SER A 52 14.47 -1.00 11.46
C SER A 52 13.20 -1.59 10.84
N VAL A 53 12.41 -0.77 10.15
CA VAL A 53 11.13 -1.17 9.55
C VAL A 53 10.97 -0.71 8.11
N ILE A 54 10.17 -1.47 7.36
CA ILE A 54 9.52 -0.99 6.13
C ILE A 54 8.09 -0.59 6.53
N GLY A 55 7.82 0.71 6.57
CA GLY A 55 6.52 1.23 7.01
C GLY A 55 5.48 1.18 5.89
N ILE A 56 4.27 0.73 6.19
CA ILE A 56 3.11 0.82 5.29
C ILE A 56 2.03 1.63 6.00
N GLY A 57 1.65 2.77 5.44
CA GLY A 57 0.68 3.68 6.04
C GLY A 57 -0.39 4.10 5.06
N VAL A 58 -1.60 4.30 5.58
CA VAL A 58 -2.76 4.82 4.84
C VAL A 58 -3.21 6.12 5.47
N GLY A 59 -3.36 7.20 4.70
CA GLY A 59 -3.85 8.50 5.18
C GLY A 59 -3.07 9.02 6.39
N ALA A 60 -3.73 9.09 7.55
CA ALA A 60 -3.11 9.45 8.83
C ALA A 60 -1.90 8.58 9.18
N GLY A 61 -1.97 7.26 8.94
CA GLY A 61 -0.84 6.35 9.17
C GLY A 61 0.34 6.64 8.24
N ALA A 62 0.07 7.05 6.99
CA ALA A 62 1.10 7.47 6.05
C ALA A 62 1.81 8.75 6.52
N TYR A 63 1.04 9.73 7.02
CA TYR A 63 1.58 10.95 7.63
C TYR A 63 2.47 10.63 8.85
N ILE A 64 1.97 9.83 9.79
CA ILE A 64 2.67 9.46 11.03
C ILE A 64 3.99 8.74 10.71
N LEU A 65 3.97 7.76 9.80
CA LEU A 65 5.18 7.04 9.40
C LEU A 65 6.17 7.93 8.63
N THR A 66 5.68 8.88 7.85
CA THR A 66 6.53 9.88 7.21
C THR A 66 7.20 10.77 8.25
N ARG A 67 6.47 11.20 9.29
CA ARG A 67 7.03 11.98 10.39
C ARG A 67 8.08 11.16 11.17
N LEU A 68 7.83 9.88 11.44
CA LEU A 68 8.83 8.97 12.02
C LEU A 68 10.10 8.93 11.18
N ALA A 69 9.99 8.73 9.87
CA ALA A 69 11.15 8.63 8.98
C ALA A 69 11.94 9.95 8.85
N LEU A 70 11.28 11.09 9.04
CA LEU A 70 11.93 12.40 9.08
C LEU A 70 12.65 12.65 10.42
N ASN A 71 12.11 12.14 11.53
CA ASN A 71 12.67 12.33 12.86
C ASN A 71 13.81 11.32 13.14
N GLU A 72 13.59 10.05 12.79
CA GLU A 72 14.47 8.91 13.08
C GLU A 72 14.76 8.10 11.81
N PRO A 73 15.51 8.66 10.83
CA PRO A 73 15.73 8.03 9.53
C PRO A 73 16.47 6.68 9.63
N ALA A 74 17.20 6.43 10.71
CA ALA A 74 17.88 5.16 10.95
C ALA A 74 16.93 3.99 11.24
N LEU A 75 15.70 4.28 11.71
CA LEU A 75 14.69 3.28 12.04
C LEU A 75 13.83 2.88 10.83
N VAL A 76 13.90 3.62 9.72
CA VAL A 76 13.01 3.43 8.57
C VAL A 76 13.82 3.15 7.31
N GLU A 77 13.70 1.94 6.79
CA GLU A 77 14.41 1.54 5.56
C GLU A 77 13.63 1.89 4.30
N GLY A 78 12.31 1.96 4.38
CA GLY A 78 11.44 2.27 3.25
C GLY A 78 10.02 2.55 3.71
N LEU A 79 9.28 3.29 2.88
CA LEU A 79 7.89 3.64 3.15
C LEU A 79 6.99 3.30 1.96
N VAL A 80 5.82 2.74 2.24
CA VAL A 80 4.69 2.63 1.31
C VAL A 80 3.59 3.55 1.84
N LEU A 81 3.33 4.64 1.12
CA LEU A 81 2.45 5.71 1.56
C LEU A 81 1.20 5.74 0.68
N ILE A 82 0.08 5.28 1.22
CA ILE A 82 -1.20 5.19 0.54
C ILE A 82 -2.06 6.40 0.91
N ASN A 83 -2.51 7.18 -0.08
CA ASN A 83 -3.31 8.40 0.14
C ASN A 83 -2.71 9.36 1.18
N VAL A 84 -1.39 9.57 1.16
CA VAL A 84 -0.74 10.52 2.06
C VAL A 84 -1.11 11.96 1.68
N ASP A 85 -1.46 12.78 2.67
CA ASP A 85 -1.59 14.22 2.50
C ASP A 85 -0.55 14.93 3.40
N PRO A 86 0.53 15.48 2.82
CA PRO A 86 1.59 16.13 3.58
C PRO A 86 1.21 17.53 4.08
N CYS A 87 0.03 18.06 3.71
CA CYS A 87 -0.39 19.43 3.99
C CYS A 87 -1.38 19.50 5.18
N ALA A 88 -1.38 20.63 5.88
CA ALA A 88 -2.23 20.96 7.02
C ALA A 88 -3.70 21.25 6.64
N LYS A 89 -4.12 20.91 5.42
CA LYS A 89 -5.46 21.24 4.96
C LYS A 89 -6.48 20.48 5.81
N GLY A 90 -7.41 21.23 6.41
CA GLY A 90 -8.53 20.70 7.18
C GLY A 90 -9.43 19.84 6.27
N TRP A 91 -9.24 18.53 6.34
CA TRP A 91 -9.95 17.58 5.48
C TRP A 91 -11.43 17.45 5.92
N ILE A 92 -11.72 17.70 7.20
CA ILE A 92 -13.10 17.64 7.73
C ILE A 92 -13.94 18.75 7.12
N ASP A 93 -13.44 19.97 7.05
CA ASP A 93 -14.16 21.10 6.43
C ASP A 93 -14.35 20.87 4.92
N TRP A 94 -13.34 20.29 4.28
CA TRP A 94 -13.45 19.86 2.88
C TRP A 94 -14.51 18.77 2.71
N ALA A 95 -14.52 17.73 3.55
CA ALA A 95 -15.47 16.63 3.50
C ALA A 95 -16.90 17.14 3.76
N ALA A 96 -17.08 17.98 4.77
CA ALA A 96 -18.36 18.63 5.08
C ALA A 96 -18.87 19.48 3.91
N SER A 97 -17.98 20.20 3.20
CA SER A 97 -18.36 20.98 2.01
C SER A 97 -18.80 20.10 0.83
N LYS A 98 -18.14 18.94 0.64
CA LYS A 98 -18.46 17.99 -0.43
C LYS A 98 -19.72 17.18 -0.14
N LEU A 99 -19.98 16.91 1.13
CA LEU A 99 -21.10 16.12 1.63
C LEU A 99 -22.33 16.95 1.97
N SER A 100 -22.55 18.12 1.37
CA SER A 100 -23.66 19.05 1.69
C SER A 100 -25.09 18.50 1.51
N GLY A 101 -25.28 17.18 1.35
CA GLY A 101 -26.54 16.45 1.47
C GLY A 101 -26.50 15.16 2.32
N TRP A 102 -25.36 14.77 2.91
CA TRP A 102 -25.23 13.63 3.83
C TRP A 102 -25.20 14.12 5.28
N THR A 103 -25.58 13.27 6.24
CA THR A 103 -25.64 13.68 7.65
C THR A 103 -24.26 14.09 8.17
N SER A 104 -24.17 15.07 9.09
CA SER A 104 -22.92 15.49 9.74
C SER A 104 -22.36 14.44 10.72
N ASN A 105 -22.66 13.16 10.48
CA ASN A 105 -22.23 12.05 11.31
C ASN A 105 -20.75 11.78 11.06
N LEU A 106 -20.00 11.49 12.13
CA LEU A 106 -18.57 11.19 12.07
C LEU A 106 -18.26 10.05 11.09
N VAL A 107 -19.10 9.01 11.08
CA VAL A 107 -18.97 7.89 10.15
C VAL A 107 -19.02 8.37 8.69
N ASP A 108 -19.96 9.24 8.34
CA ASP A 108 -20.09 9.78 6.97
C ASP A 108 -18.88 10.62 6.57
N ILE A 109 -18.37 11.42 7.51
CA ILE A 109 -17.17 12.25 7.31
C ILE A 109 -15.97 11.34 7.03
N VAL A 110 -15.75 10.29 7.84
CA VAL A 110 -14.65 9.34 7.64
C VAL A 110 -14.82 8.55 6.33
N MET A 111 -16.05 8.19 5.95
CA MET A 111 -16.34 7.53 4.68
C MET A 111 -15.96 8.43 3.49
N ALA A 112 -16.29 9.72 3.52
CA ALA A 112 -15.92 10.66 2.45
C ALA A 112 -14.44 11.03 2.39
N HIS A 113 -13.69 10.74 3.43
CA HIS A 113 -12.23 10.79 3.38
C HIS A 113 -11.63 9.59 2.62
N HIS A 114 -12.26 8.42 2.74
CA HIS A 114 -11.74 7.18 2.17
C HIS A 114 -12.29 6.84 0.79
N PHE A 115 -13.43 7.41 0.39
CA PHE A 115 -14.09 7.06 -0.87
C PHE A 115 -14.47 8.32 -1.65
N SER A 116 -14.45 8.20 -2.98
CA SER A 116 -14.95 9.25 -3.84
C SER A 116 -16.47 9.41 -3.71
N THR A 117 -17.02 10.55 -4.11
CA THR A 117 -18.47 10.77 -4.14
C THR A 117 -19.19 9.77 -5.05
N ASP A 118 -18.55 9.36 -6.14
CA ASP A 118 -19.13 8.42 -7.09
C ASP A 118 -19.17 7.02 -6.48
N GLU A 119 -18.07 6.58 -5.84
CA GLU A 119 -18.02 5.32 -5.10
C GLU A 119 -19.11 5.28 -4.02
N LEU A 120 -19.19 6.32 -3.18
CA LEU A 120 -20.19 6.42 -2.12
C LEU A 120 -21.63 6.36 -2.65
N THR A 121 -21.87 6.87 -3.86
CA THR A 121 -23.20 6.86 -4.49
C THR A 121 -23.52 5.51 -5.13
N GLU A 122 -22.53 4.85 -5.74
CA GLU A 122 -22.66 3.48 -6.25
C GLU A 122 -22.94 2.47 -5.14
N ASN A 123 -22.48 2.77 -3.92
CA ASN A 123 -22.85 2.09 -2.69
C ASN A 123 -22.64 0.56 -2.74
N GLN A 124 -21.47 0.17 -3.24
CA GLN A 124 -21.06 -1.23 -3.36
C GLN A 124 -20.97 -1.91 -1.98
N GLU A 125 -21.01 -3.25 -1.96
CA GLU A 125 -20.96 -4.06 -0.72
C GLU A 125 -19.76 -3.71 0.18
N ILE A 126 -18.61 -3.42 -0.43
CA ILE A 126 -17.40 -2.97 0.27
C ILE A 126 -17.62 -1.68 1.07
N ILE A 127 -18.40 -0.74 0.55
CA ILE A 127 -18.70 0.55 1.20
C ILE A 127 -19.61 0.32 2.39
N GLN A 128 -20.61 -0.55 2.24
CA GLN A 128 -21.50 -0.94 3.34
C GLN A 128 -20.74 -1.65 4.46
N THR A 129 -19.86 -2.58 4.10
CA THR A 129 -19.02 -3.31 5.05
C THR A 129 -18.11 -2.35 5.81
N TYR A 130 -17.43 -1.44 5.10
CA TYR A 130 -16.53 -0.47 5.73
C TYR A 130 -17.29 0.52 6.62
N ARG A 131 -18.49 0.95 6.21
CA ARG A 131 -19.36 1.81 7.01
C ARG A 131 -19.79 1.13 8.30
N LEU A 132 -20.17 -0.14 8.25
CA LEU A 132 -20.53 -0.93 9.43
C LEU A 132 -19.33 -1.10 10.37
N HIS A 133 -18.15 -1.44 9.81
CA HIS A 133 -16.91 -1.56 10.56
C HIS A 133 -16.60 -0.28 11.35
N ILE A 134 -16.62 0.89 10.69
CA ILE A 134 -16.37 2.18 11.37
C ILE A 134 -17.43 2.46 12.44
N ALA A 135 -18.69 2.10 12.20
CA ALA A 135 -19.79 2.41 13.11
C ALA A 135 -19.88 1.47 14.33
N GLN A 136 -19.42 0.22 14.20
CA GLN A 136 -19.65 -0.84 15.19
C GLN A 136 -18.37 -1.29 15.89
N ASP A 137 -17.25 -1.38 15.16
CA ASP A 137 -16.03 -2.01 15.67
C ASP A 137 -15.09 -0.98 16.32
N ILE A 138 -15.26 0.31 15.98
CA ILE A 138 -14.47 1.42 16.50
C ILE A 138 -15.30 2.24 17.50
N ASN A 139 -14.68 2.56 18.64
CA ASN A 139 -15.29 3.45 19.63
C ASN A 139 -15.45 4.88 19.06
N GLN A 140 -16.69 5.37 18.97
CA GLN A 140 -17.00 6.65 18.32
C GLN A 140 -16.41 7.87 19.05
N ASP A 141 -16.34 7.84 20.38
CA ASP A 141 -15.76 8.95 21.16
C ASP A 141 -14.24 9.03 20.92
N ASN A 142 -13.57 7.88 20.89
CA ASN A 142 -12.13 7.80 20.59
C ASN A 142 -11.84 8.15 19.13
N LEU A 143 -12.70 7.72 18.20
CA LEU A 143 -12.57 8.04 16.77
C LEU A 143 -12.64 9.55 16.55
N ALA A 144 -13.56 10.25 17.24
CA ALA A 144 -13.67 11.70 17.15
C ALA A 144 -12.36 12.40 17.54
N LEU A 145 -11.73 11.95 18.63
CA LEU A 145 -10.43 12.46 19.09
C LEU A 145 -9.32 12.23 18.06
N PHE A 146 -9.26 11.04 17.46
CA PHE A 146 -8.28 10.71 16.42
C PHE A 146 -8.48 11.56 15.15
N CYS A 147 -9.72 11.68 14.68
CA CYS A 147 -10.06 12.52 13.53
C CYS A 147 -9.70 13.99 13.78
N GLN A 148 -9.97 14.50 14.99
CA GLN A 148 -9.59 15.86 15.38
C GLN A 148 -8.06 16.05 15.34
N SER A 149 -7.31 15.10 15.89
CA SER A 149 -5.84 15.12 15.84
C SER A 149 -5.34 15.19 14.39
N TYR A 150 -5.90 14.38 13.48
CA TYR A 150 -5.49 14.35 12.07
C TYR A 150 -5.90 15.62 11.32
N ASN A 151 -7.06 16.19 11.64
CA ASN A 151 -7.51 17.46 11.06
C ASN A 151 -6.65 18.64 11.50
N SER A 152 -6.06 18.58 12.69
CA SER A 152 -5.14 19.60 13.24
C SER A 152 -3.67 19.40 12.87
N ARG A 153 -3.35 18.44 11.98
CA ARG A 153 -1.97 18.17 11.55
C ARG A 153 -1.35 19.41 10.91
N ARG A 154 -0.04 19.58 11.10
CA ARG A 154 0.76 20.62 10.42
C ARG A 154 1.33 20.10 9.11
N ASP A 155 1.94 20.98 8.32
CA ASP A 155 2.67 20.57 7.14
C ASP A 155 3.84 19.64 7.52
N LEU A 156 4.12 18.65 6.66
CA LEU A 156 5.32 17.81 6.84
C LEU A 156 6.61 18.60 6.60
N GLU A 157 6.51 19.75 5.93
CA GLU A 157 7.63 20.64 5.57
C GLU A 157 8.70 19.89 4.75
N ILE A 158 8.25 19.07 3.80
CA ILE A 158 9.13 18.30 2.91
C ILE A 158 9.33 19.07 1.61
N GLU A 159 10.59 19.22 1.20
CA GLU A 159 10.95 19.79 -0.09
C GLU A 159 11.72 18.78 -0.95
N ARG A 160 11.70 18.97 -2.27
CA ARG A 160 12.52 18.19 -3.19
C ARG A 160 13.95 18.75 -3.18
N PRO A 161 14.97 17.96 -2.86
CA PRO A 161 16.36 18.42 -2.94
C PRO A 161 16.77 18.66 -4.39
N ILE A 162 17.44 19.78 -4.62
CA ILE A 162 18.05 20.18 -5.88
C ILE A 162 19.56 20.03 -5.71
N LEU A 163 20.14 19.14 -6.54
CA LEU A 163 21.57 18.83 -6.52
C LEU A 163 22.40 20.10 -6.69
N GLY A 164 23.38 20.28 -5.80
CA GLY A 164 24.26 21.45 -5.79
C GLY A 164 23.65 22.77 -5.31
N LEU A 165 22.37 22.80 -4.90
CA LEU A 165 21.73 24.00 -4.38
C LEU A 165 21.36 23.87 -2.89
N ASN A 166 20.54 22.88 -2.55
CA ASN A 166 19.95 22.75 -1.21
C ASN A 166 19.95 21.32 -0.66
N GLU A 167 20.60 20.35 -1.32
CA GLU A 167 20.59 18.93 -0.95
C GLU A 167 20.91 18.61 0.54
N ASN A 168 21.70 19.47 1.20
CA ASN A 168 22.09 19.33 2.61
C ASN A 168 21.25 20.19 3.57
N THR A 169 20.37 21.05 3.07
CA THR A 169 19.57 21.98 3.88
C THR A 169 18.08 21.66 3.85
N VAL A 170 17.56 21.01 2.80
CA VAL A 170 16.14 20.62 2.73
C VAL A 170 15.85 19.41 3.60
N LYS A 171 14.71 19.48 4.28
CA LYS A 171 14.09 18.35 4.97
C LYS A 171 13.38 17.46 3.95
N THR A 172 13.79 16.22 3.86
CA THR A 172 13.20 15.25 2.93
C THR A 172 13.48 13.82 3.40
N LEU A 173 12.71 12.86 2.90
CA LEU A 173 12.88 11.45 3.22
C LEU A 173 14.25 10.95 2.72
N LYS A 174 14.94 10.19 3.58
CA LYS A 174 16.24 9.57 3.26
C LYS A 174 16.11 8.12 2.80
N CYS A 175 14.95 7.50 3.07
CA CYS A 175 14.61 6.16 2.62
C CYS A 175 13.86 6.20 1.27
N PRO A 176 13.87 5.11 0.49
CA PRO A 176 12.94 4.91 -0.62
C PRO A 176 11.48 5.04 -0.16
N ALA A 177 10.66 5.68 -0.98
CA ALA A 177 9.22 5.82 -0.73
C ALA A 177 8.41 5.43 -1.97
N LEU A 178 7.44 4.54 -1.79
CA LEU A 178 6.44 4.17 -2.79
C LEU A 178 5.13 4.91 -2.47
N LEU A 179 4.82 5.91 -3.28
CA LEU A 179 3.55 6.66 -3.18
C LEU A 179 2.46 5.95 -3.98
N ILE A 180 1.30 5.74 -3.38
CA ILE A 180 0.17 5.05 -4.00
C ILE A 180 -1.10 5.85 -3.75
N VAL A 181 -1.77 6.27 -4.80
CA VAL A 181 -3.13 6.82 -4.71
C VAL A 181 -3.96 6.30 -5.88
N GLY A 182 -5.21 5.95 -5.62
CA GLY A 182 -6.14 5.51 -6.66
C GLY A 182 -6.53 6.65 -7.61
N ASP A 183 -6.78 6.37 -8.88
CA ASP A 183 -7.15 7.38 -9.90
C ASP A 183 -8.40 8.19 -9.58
N THR A 184 -9.33 7.62 -8.83
CA THR A 184 -10.56 8.27 -8.37
C THR A 184 -10.52 8.66 -6.90
N SER A 185 -9.38 8.47 -6.22
CA SER A 185 -9.20 8.85 -4.82
C SER A 185 -9.27 10.38 -4.65
N PRO A 186 -9.79 10.88 -3.51
CA PRO A 186 -9.82 12.32 -3.24
C PRO A 186 -8.42 12.95 -3.06
N ALA A 187 -7.34 12.16 -2.99
CA ALA A 187 -5.97 12.59 -2.67
C ALA A 187 -5.01 12.73 -3.88
N VAL A 188 -5.51 12.81 -5.13
CA VAL A 188 -4.69 12.54 -6.33
C VAL A 188 -3.73 13.65 -6.77
N GLU A 189 -2.46 13.26 -6.95
CA GLU A 189 -1.54 13.68 -8.04
C GLU A 189 -0.68 12.52 -8.66
N ALA A 190 -0.71 11.25 -8.19
CA ALA A 190 0.07 10.12 -8.80
C ALA A 190 -0.63 8.73 -8.78
N VAL A 191 -0.91 8.15 -9.94
CA VAL A 191 -2.14 7.35 -10.11
C VAL A 191 -1.94 5.82 -10.23
N MET A 192 -2.69 5.04 -9.44
CA MET A 192 -3.02 3.63 -9.70
C MET A 192 -4.35 3.53 -10.44
N ALA A 193 -4.34 3.01 -11.66
CA ALA A 193 -5.51 2.97 -12.55
C ALA A 193 -6.62 2.01 -12.09
N ASP A 194 -7.86 2.43 -12.31
CA ASP A 194 -9.14 1.77 -12.02
C ASP A 194 -9.39 1.54 -10.51
N CYS A 195 -8.92 2.44 -9.66
CA CYS A 195 -8.90 2.23 -8.21
C CYS A 195 -9.32 3.51 -7.49
N GLY A 196 -10.33 3.46 -6.63
CA GLY A 196 -10.68 4.61 -5.80
C GLY A 196 -9.92 4.67 -4.50
N GLY A 197 -10.59 5.11 -3.43
CA GLY A 197 -9.87 5.60 -2.25
C GLY A 197 -9.30 4.53 -1.32
N LEU A 198 -9.54 3.23 -1.54
CA LEU A 198 -8.88 2.13 -0.81
C LEU A 198 -8.18 1.11 -1.74
N PRO A 199 -7.03 1.47 -2.36
CA PRO A 199 -6.26 0.59 -3.24
C PRO A 199 -5.95 -0.81 -2.68
N GLN A 200 -5.70 -0.88 -1.37
CA GLN A 200 -5.36 -2.12 -0.67
C GLN A 200 -6.52 -3.10 -0.54
N VAL A 201 -7.76 -2.63 -0.64
CA VAL A 201 -8.95 -3.48 -0.56
C VAL A 201 -9.52 -3.75 -1.95
N VAL A 202 -9.54 -2.74 -2.82
CA VAL A 202 -10.14 -2.85 -4.16
C VAL A 202 -9.21 -3.58 -5.15
N GLN A 203 -7.89 -3.36 -5.07
CA GLN A 203 -6.91 -3.99 -5.95
C GLN A 203 -5.69 -4.58 -5.19
N PRO A 204 -5.92 -5.50 -4.24
CA PRO A 204 -4.86 -6.09 -3.42
C PRO A 204 -3.79 -6.81 -4.26
N GLY A 205 -4.17 -7.38 -5.40
CA GLY A 205 -3.24 -8.07 -6.31
C GLY A 205 -2.21 -7.12 -6.94
N LYS A 206 -2.65 -5.95 -7.45
CA LYS A 206 -1.75 -4.95 -8.04
C LYS A 206 -0.86 -4.31 -6.96
N LEU A 207 -1.44 -4.00 -5.80
CA LEU A 207 -0.68 -3.49 -4.66
C LEU A 207 0.39 -4.47 -4.18
N ALA A 208 0.06 -5.75 -4.07
CA ALA A 208 1.02 -6.79 -3.68
C ALA A 208 2.15 -6.94 -4.69
N GLU A 209 1.87 -6.81 -6.00
CA GLU A 209 2.89 -6.83 -7.04
C GLU A 209 3.81 -5.61 -6.95
N ALA A 210 3.24 -4.41 -6.77
CA ALA A 210 4.00 -3.18 -6.58
C ALA A 210 4.90 -3.24 -5.33
N PHE A 211 4.36 -3.73 -4.21
CA PHE A 211 5.12 -3.91 -2.99
C PHE A 211 6.26 -4.93 -3.15
N LYS A 212 6.03 -6.03 -3.88
CA LYS A 212 7.08 -7.00 -4.20
C LYS A 212 8.25 -6.34 -4.94
N TYR A 213 7.98 -5.56 -5.97
CA TYR A 213 9.05 -4.87 -6.72
C TYR A 213 9.77 -3.83 -5.87
N PHE A 214 9.05 -3.14 -4.97
CA PHE A 214 9.64 -2.18 -4.05
C PHE A 214 10.66 -2.84 -3.11
N VAL A 215 10.26 -3.91 -2.42
CA VAL A 215 11.19 -4.63 -1.51
C VAL A 215 12.34 -5.30 -2.26
N GLN A 216 12.10 -5.76 -3.50
CA GLN A 216 13.17 -6.25 -4.39
C GLN A 216 14.18 -5.16 -4.75
N GLY A 217 13.71 -3.93 -5.02
CA GLY A 217 14.58 -2.78 -5.26
C GLY A 217 15.47 -2.42 -4.07
N MET A 218 15.03 -2.74 -2.86
CA MET A 218 15.81 -2.58 -1.62
C MET A 218 16.79 -3.75 -1.37
N GLY A 219 16.78 -4.78 -2.21
CA GLY A 219 17.63 -5.96 -2.08
C GLY A 219 17.02 -7.13 -1.29
N TYR A 220 15.76 -7.01 -0.86
CA TYR A 220 15.03 -8.12 -0.21
C TYR A 220 14.43 -9.08 -1.25
N MET A 221 14.24 -10.34 -0.86
CA MET A 221 13.57 -11.36 -1.72
C MET A 221 14.08 -11.43 -3.18
N PRO A 222 15.41 -11.54 -3.43
CA PRO A 222 15.96 -11.53 -4.79
C PRO A 222 15.54 -12.74 -5.63
N THR A 223 15.14 -13.84 -4.98
CA THR A 223 14.72 -15.09 -5.62
C THR A 223 13.21 -15.20 -5.87
N ALA A 224 12.41 -14.25 -5.38
CA ALA A 224 10.98 -14.25 -5.63
C ALA A 224 10.70 -13.99 -7.12
N SER A 225 9.95 -14.87 -7.76
CA SER A 225 9.75 -14.82 -9.21
C SER A 225 9.00 -13.55 -9.61
N MET A 226 9.56 -12.79 -10.56
CA MET A 226 8.86 -11.64 -11.13
C MET A 226 7.74 -12.12 -12.05
N THR A 227 6.49 -11.89 -11.64
CA THR A 227 5.31 -12.47 -12.28
C THR A 227 5.16 -12.02 -13.74
N ARG A 228 5.65 -10.82 -14.10
CA ARG A 228 5.60 -10.30 -15.48
C ARG A 228 6.90 -10.45 -16.28
N LEU A 229 8.06 -10.40 -15.64
CA LEU A 229 9.35 -10.46 -16.34
C LEU A 229 9.78 -11.89 -16.72
N ALA A 230 9.21 -12.92 -16.08
CA ALA A 230 9.48 -14.31 -16.44
C ALA A 230 8.94 -14.71 -17.82
N ARG A 231 8.01 -13.95 -18.42
CA ARG A 231 7.37 -14.29 -19.71
C ARG A 231 8.07 -13.72 -20.95
N SER A 232 9.10 -12.90 -20.78
CA SER A 232 9.90 -12.33 -21.88
C SER A 232 11.33 -12.87 -21.95
N ARG A 233 11.53 -14.15 -21.64
CA ARG A 233 12.73 -14.85 -22.12
C ARG A 233 12.54 -15.23 -23.58
N THR A 234 12.69 -14.25 -24.48
CA THR A 234 13.10 -14.56 -25.85
C THR A 234 14.46 -15.23 -25.77
N HIS A 235 14.56 -16.48 -26.22
CA HIS A 235 15.84 -17.14 -26.44
C HIS A 235 16.64 -16.31 -27.44
N SER A 236 17.60 -15.52 -26.97
CA SER A 236 18.61 -14.93 -27.84
C SER A 236 19.53 -16.06 -28.30
N ALA A 237 19.23 -16.64 -29.47
CA ALA A 237 20.19 -17.46 -30.18
C ALA A 237 21.35 -16.55 -30.60
N SER A 238 22.53 -16.79 -30.04
CA SER A 238 23.78 -16.14 -30.42
C SER A 238 24.10 -16.44 -31.89
N SER A 239 24.23 -15.40 -32.73
CA SER A 239 24.65 -15.54 -34.12
C SER A 239 26.14 -15.90 -34.19
N MET A 240 26.42 -17.17 -34.49
CA MET A 240 27.75 -17.62 -34.91
C MET A 240 27.83 -17.67 -36.44
N GLY A 241 28.83 -16.97 -37.00
CA GLY A 241 29.48 -17.35 -38.26
C GLY A 241 29.09 -16.53 -39.49
N SER A 242 29.89 -15.51 -39.79
CA SER A 242 30.08 -15.01 -41.15
C SER A 242 30.92 -16.00 -41.96
N ALA A 243 30.45 -16.39 -43.15
CA ALA A 243 31.29 -16.78 -44.29
C ALA A 243 30.51 -16.66 -45.60
N ASP A 244 31.13 -16.00 -46.58
CA ASP A 244 30.74 -15.91 -47.98
C ASP A 244 30.56 -17.29 -48.65
N GLY A 245 29.66 -17.39 -49.63
CA GLY A 245 29.62 -18.57 -50.51
C GLY A 245 28.39 -18.71 -51.40
N SER A 246 28.59 -18.48 -52.69
CA SER A 246 27.60 -18.49 -53.78
C SER A 246 26.95 -19.86 -54.08
N ARG A 247 25.71 -19.78 -54.61
CA ARG A 247 25.03 -20.66 -55.61
C ARG A 247 23.82 -21.50 -55.19
N SER A 248 22.79 -21.33 -56.01
CA SER A 248 21.46 -21.95 -56.06
C SER A 248 21.47 -23.44 -56.46
N ARG A 249 20.57 -24.25 -55.87
CA ARG A 249 19.59 -25.14 -56.55
C ARG A 249 18.77 -26.03 -55.60
N ALA A 250 17.44 -25.91 -55.73
CA ALA A 250 16.41 -26.94 -55.92
C ALA A 250 16.20 -28.16 -54.98
N HIS A 251 14.90 -28.33 -54.61
CA HIS A 251 14.09 -29.57 -54.44
C HIS A 251 14.52 -30.60 -53.37
N THR A 252 13.68 -31.04 -52.41
CA THR A 252 12.43 -31.81 -52.57
C THR A 252 11.70 -31.99 -51.23
N SER A 253 10.40 -32.31 -51.33
CA SER A 253 9.41 -32.68 -50.31
C SER A 253 9.59 -34.07 -49.68
N SER A 254 9.06 -34.29 -48.47
CA SER A 254 8.19 -35.44 -48.04
C SER A 254 7.93 -35.37 -46.52
N GLN A 255 6.67 -35.22 -46.08
CA GLN A 255 5.79 -36.27 -45.52
C GLN A 255 6.42 -37.00 -44.30
N MET A 256 6.00 -36.74 -43.06
CA MET A 256 4.75 -37.12 -42.36
C MET A 256 4.74 -38.58 -41.90
N GLU A 257 4.61 -38.80 -40.58
CA GLU A 257 3.79 -39.83 -39.87
C GLU A 257 4.44 -40.48 -38.63
N GLY A 258 3.58 -40.73 -37.62
CA GLY A 258 3.78 -41.59 -36.44
C GLY A 258 3.67 -40.83 -35.11
N ALA A 259 2.51 -40.67 -34.43
CA ALA A 259 1.72 -41.68 -33.69
C ALA A 259 2.60 -42.56 -32.76
N THR A 260 2.40 -42.77 -31.45
CA THR A 260 1.23 -42.76 -30.55
C THR A 260 1.69 -43.15 -29.12
N GLY A 261 0.89 -42.83 -28.09
CA GLY A 261 0.79 -43.57 -26.81
C GLY A 261 1.53 -42.91 -25.62
N GLY A 262 0.98 -42.75 -24.42
CA GLY A 262 -0.28 -43.13 -23.77
C GLY A 262 -0.29 -42.52 -22.33
N PRO A 263 -1.39 -42.62 -21.57
CA PRO A 263 -1.68 -41.77 -20.41
C PRO A 263 -1.20 -42.36 -19.07
N VAL A 264 -0.94 -41.51 -18.07
CA VAL A 264 -0.81 -41.93 -16.67
C VAL A 264 -1.59 -40.95 -15.78
N HIS A 265 -2.62 -41.50 -15.15
CA HIS A 265 -3.33 -40.94 -14.00
C HIS A 265 -2.42 -41.01 -12.77
N ASP A 266 -2.42 -39.97 -11.93
CA ASP A 266 -2.31 -40.20 -10.49
C ASP A 266 -3.11 -39.16 -9.69
N ASN A 267 -3.84 -39.68 -8.74
CA ASN A 267 -4.88 -39.03 -7.97
C ASN A 267 -4.51 -39.24 -6.50
N GLN A 268 -4.16 -38.21 -5.73
CA GLN A 268 -4.41 -38.19 -4.28
C GLN A 268 -4.14 -36.85 -3.58
N ASN A 269 -5.14 -36.48 -2.77
CA ASN A 269 -5.10 -35.76 -1.51
C ASN A 269 -4.48 -34.36 -1.46
N ARG A 270 -5.33 -33.34 -1.56
CA ARG A 270 -5.11 -32.04 -0.89
C ARG A 270 -6.16 -31.83 0.21
N PRO A 271 -5.74 -31.38 1.41
CA PRO A 271 -6.69 -31.03 2.45
C PRO A 271 -7.48 -29.78 2.05
N GLN A 272 -8.80 -29.84 2.24
CA GLN A 272 -9.67 -28.68 2.25
C GLN A 272 -9.26 -27.79 3.42
N THR A 273 -8.88 -26.55 3.14
CA THR A 273 -8.84 -25.49 4.16
C THR A 273 -9.84 -24.43 3.74
N MET A 274 -10.82 -24.24 4.60
CA MET A 274 -11.85 -23.22 4.52
C MET A 274 -11.30 -22.00 5.24
N GLU A 275 -10.99 -20.93 4.52
CA GLU A 275 -10.69 -19.64 5.13
C GLU A 275 -11.93 -18.77 4.97
N VAL A 276 -12.63 -18.60 6.09
CA VAL A 276 -13.54 -17.50 6.34
C VAL A 276 -12.73 -16.48 7.12
N SER A 277 -12.65 -15.25 6.65
CA SER A 277 -12.16 -14.14 7.46
C SER A 277 -12.97 -12.91 7.13
N CYS A 278 -13.53 -12.39 8.22
CA CYS A 278 -14.33 -11.18 8.37
C CYS A 278 -13.53 -9.94 7.98
#